data_AF-A0A938KEC1-F1
#
_entry.id   AF-A0A938KEC1-F1
#
_cell.length_a   1.000
_cell.length_b   1.000
_cell.length_c   1.000
_cell.angle_alpha   90.00
_cell.angle_beta   90.00
_cell.angle_gamma   90.00
#
_symmetry.space_group_name_H-M   'P 1'
#
loop_
_entity.id
_entity.type
_entity.pdbx_description
1 polymer ?
#
loop_
_entity_poly.entity_id
_entity_poly.type
_entity_poly.pdbx_seq_one_letter_code
_entity_poly.pdbx_strand_id
1 'polypeptide(L)'
;MNIEILGVNREDQEPFNYSITADRSLPWLQDTSMDQVWQRWQVSYRDVWILDSQNRLFAVFNLTENDLADAENRERLKRIFLSAASVADPDADQLPDDWEQRFLGGAGAMPSEDPDADGASNFAEFAFGTDPKNSRSGSLVRTTLSSSAGQTFLSLTFRRRAGSILDYIVETSPDLEHWTASTAEVAVKKQPRNLYDGTGTSEVTYGLVNPVSQRQHQFVRVRAVPRKRP
;
A
#
# COMPACT_ATOMS: atom_id res chain seq x y z
N MET A 1 13.00 -14.75 -3.11
CA MET A 1 12.33 -13.99 -2.03
C MET A 1 13.11 -12.71 -1.85
N ASN A 2 12.54 -11.57 -2.25
CA ASN A 2 13.20 -10.27 -2.08
C ASN A 2 12.75 -9.73 -0.73
N ILE A 3 13.61 -9.78 0.29
CA ILE A 3 13.33 -9.20 1.61
C ILE A 3 14.06 -7.86 1.64
N GLU A 4 13.31 -6.77 1.70
CA GLU A 4 13.86 -5.44 1.88
C GLU A 4 14.00 -5.16 3.37
N ILE A 5 15.22 -4.80 3.80
CA ILE A 5 15.49 -4.40 5.18
C ILE A 5 15.95 -2.95 5.13
N LEU A 6 15.28 -2.10 5.92
CA LEU A 6 15.61 -0.70 6.08
C LEU A 6 15.88 -0.44 7.55
N GLY A 7 16.99 0.22 7.85
CA GLY A 7 17.20 0.81 9.17
C GLY A 7 16.60 2.21 9.22
N VAL A 8 15.99 2.58 10.35
CA VAL A 8 15.47 3.94 10.59
C VAL A 8 16.07 4.44 11.89
N ASN A 9 16.90 5.48 11.81
CA ASN A 9 17.45 6.12 12.98
C ASN A 9 16.46 7.11 13.59
N ARG A 10 16.46 7.23 14.92
CA ARG A 10 15.62 8.20 15.62
C ARG A 10 16.06 9.64 15.30
N GLU A 11 15.12 10.57 15.32
CA GLU A 11 15.41 12.00 15.44
C GLU A 11 16.35 12.24 16.65
N ASP A 12 17.29 13.18 16.51
CA ASP A 12 18.32 13.53 17.49
C ASP A 12 19.39 12.44 17.74
N GLN A 13 19.49 11.44 16.86
CA GLN A 13 20.54 10.40 16.91
C GLN A 13 21.44 10.41 15.66
N GLU A 14 21.36 11.46 14.83
CA GLU A 14 22.13 11.62 13.59
C GLU A 14 23.64 11.44 13.77
N PRO A 15 24.28 11.88 14.88
CA PRO A 15 25.71 11.68 15.08
C PRO A 15 26.15 10.21 15.05
N PHE A 16 25.25 9.27 15.32
CA PHE A 16 25.55 7.83 15.33
C PHE A 16 25.35 7.15 13.96
N ASN A 17 24.84 7.86 12.95
CA ASN A 17 24.60 7.30 11.62
C ASN A 17 25.87 6.67 11.04
N TYR A 18 27.00 7.36 11.12
CA TYR A 18 28.27 6.86 10.59
C TYR A 18 28.69 5.53 11.25
N SER A 19 28.53 5.41 12.56
CA SER A 19 28.89 4.18 13.29
C SER A 19 28.05 2.97 12.87
N ILE A 20 26.81 3.19 12.44
CA ILE A 20 25.90 2.13 11.99
C ILE A 20 26.04 1.84 10.49
N THR A 21 26.37 2.83 9.66
CA THR A 21 26.44 2.62 8.20
C THR A 21 27.84 2.34 7.68
N ALA A 22 28.90 2.68 8.42
CA ALA A 22 30.28 2.42 8.00
C ALA A 22 30.48 0.94 7.66
N ASP A 23 30.96 0.69 6.44
CA ASP A 23 31.24 -0.65 5.87
C ASP A 23 30.02 -1.59 5.81
N ARG A 24 28.79 -1.06 5.89
CA ARG A 24 27.54 -1.83 5.80
C ARG A 24 26.73 -1.41 4.57
N SER A 25 26.00 -2.37 4.01
CA SER A 25 25.17 -2.19 2.81
C SER A 25 23.66 -2.12 3.10
N LEU A 26 23.27 -2.11 4.39
CA LEU A 26 21.87 -1.98 4.77
C LEU A 26 21.41 -0.54 4.49
N PRO A 27 20.34 -0.32 3.71
CA PRO A 27 19.76 1.01 3.56
C PRO A 27 19.40 1.60 4.93
N TRP A 28 19.70 2.89 5.09
CA TRP A 28 19.58 3.58 6.37
C TRP A 28 18.89 4.93 6.19
N LEU A 29 17.75 5.09 6.86
CA LEU A 29 16.92 6.28 6.84
C LEU A 29 17.10 7.06 8.15
N GLN A 30 16.89 8.37 8.08
CA GLN A 30 16.91 9.27 9.22
C GLN A 30 15.49 9.80 9.45
N ASP A 31 14.96 9.54 10.63
CA ASP A 31 13.69 10.12 11.06
C ASP A 31 13.84 11.65 11.25
N THR A 32 12.75 12.40 11.04
CA THR A 32 12.74 13.88 11.10
C THR A 32 11.44 14.38 11.73
N SER A 33 11.46 15.62 12.26
CA SER A 33 10.26 16.31 12.77
C SER A 33 9.06 16.36 11.82
N MET A 34 9.25 16.24 10.50
CA MET A 34 8.14 16.18 9.53
C MET A 34 7.59 14.76 9.37
N ASP A 35 8.45 13.75 9.49
CA ASP A 35 8.16 12.36 9.16
C ASP A 35 8.47 11.43 10.34
N GLN A 36 7.94 11.76 11.53
CA GLN A 36 8.20 11.11 12.83
C GLN A 36 7.81 9.61 12.90
N VAL A 37 8.53 8.74 12.17
CA VAL A 37 8.24 7.31 12.05
C VAL A 37 8.31 6.63 13.42
N TRP A 38 9.35 6.92 14.21
CA TRP A 38 9.54 6.31 15.53
C TRP A 38 8.35 6.57 16.45
N GLN A 39 7.82 7.80 16.44
CA GLN A 39 6.66 8.18 17.25
C GLN A 39 5.37 7.54 16.72
N ARG A 40 5.13 7.59 15.41
CA ARG A 40 3.92 7.02 14.79
C ARG A 40 3.83 5.52 15.02
N TRP A 41 4.96 4.83 14.99
CA TRP A 41 5.05 3.40 15.21
C TRP A 41 5.23 3.04 16.68
N GLN A 42 5.50 4.00 17.57
CA GLN A 42 5.75 3.75 19.00
C GLN A 42 6.90 2.74 19.22
N VAL A 43 7.98 2.89 18.44
CA VAL A 43 9.08 1.91 18.43
C VAL A 43 9.92 1.96 19.71
N SER A 44 10.41 0.80 20.13
CA SER A 44 11.44 0.64 21.13
C SER A 44 12.82 0.44 20.49
N TYR A 45 13.88 0.74 21.25
CA TYR A 45 15.25 0.62 20.75
C TYR A 45 15.54 -0.81 20.29
N ARG A 46 16.02 -0.93 19.04
CA ARG A 46 16.32 -2.19 18.33
C ARG A 46 15.11 -3.10 18.10
N ASP A 47 13.92 -2.52 17.95
CA ASP A 47 12.80 -3.24 17.36
C ASP A 47 13.08 -3.58 15.89
N VAL A 48 12.87 -4.84 15.53
CA VAL A 48 12.69 -5.25 14.13
C VAL A 48 11.20 -5.27 13.85
N TRP A 49 10.74 -4.27 13.11
CA TRP A 49 9.37 -4.20 12.60
C TRP A 49 9.26 -5.05 11.34
N ILE A 50 8.48 -6.11 11.42
CA ILE A 50 8.34 -7.09 10.35
C ILE A 50 6.98 -6.85 9.70
N LEU A 51 7.00 -6.52 8.42
CA LEU A 51 5.79 -6.32 7.64
C LEU A 51 5.48 -7.56 6.80
N ASP A 52 4.21 -7.82 6.58
CA ASP A 52 3.76 -8.84 5.64
C ASP A 52 3.88 -8.39 4.18
N SER A 53 3.52 -9.26 3.25
CA SER A 53 3.56 -8.97 1.81
C SER A 53 2.63 -7.83 1.36
N GLN A 54 1.72 -7.41 2.23
CA GLN A 54 0.78 -6.32 2.05
C GLN A 54 1.25 -5.06 2.78
N ASN A 55 2.50 -5.00 3.27
CA ASN A 55 3.09 -3.88 4.01
C ASN A 55 2.35 -3.54 5.32
N ARG A 56 1.71 -4.51 5.97
CA ARG A 56 1.09 -4.34 7.28
C ARG A 56 1.99 -4.92 8.36
N LEU A 57 1.91 -4.39 9.58
CA LEU A 57 2.68 -4.91 10.71
C LEU A 57 2.28 -6.37 11.01
N PHE A 58 3.22 -7.29 10.81
CA PHE A 58 3.05 -8.71 11.10
C PHE A 58 3.55 -9.05 12.50
N ALA A 59 4.73 -8.53 12.86
CA ALA A 59 5.33 -8.76 14.17
C ALA A 59 6.37 -7.67 14.51
N VAL A 60 6.62 -7.50 15.81
CA VAL A 60 7.78 -6.75 16.32
C VAL A 60 8.67 -7.72 17.07
N PHE A 61 9.97 -7.71 16.75
CA PHE A 61 10.97 -8.55 17.40
C PHE A 61 12.10 -7.68 17.96
N ASN A 62 12.15 -7.51 19.28
CA ASN A 62 13.13 -6.63 19.92
C ASN A 62 14.49 -7.34 20.11
N LEU A 63 15.56 -6.80 19.53
CA LEU A 63 16.90 -7.40 19.58
C LEU A 63 17.69 -7.07 20.85
N THR A 64 17.19 -6.16 21.69
CA THR A 64 17.74 -5.95 23.04
C THR A 64 17.32 -7.09 23.95
N GLU A 65 16.08 -7.57 23.81
CA GLU A 65 15.53 -8.70 24.57
C GLU A 65 15.90 -10.06 23.96
N ASN A 66 16.06 -10.14 22.63
CA ASN A 66 16.31 -11.38 21.91
C ASN A 66 17.64 -11.28 21.14
N ASP A 67 18.74 -11.60 21.81
CA ASP A 67 20.08 -11.56 21.20
C ASP A 67 20.21 -12.57 20.05
N LEU A 68 20.66 -12.10 18.89
CA LEU A 68 20.88 -12.93 17.70
C LEU A 68 22.18 -13.73 17.75
N ALA A 69 23.04 -13.55 18.76
CA ALA A 69 24.12 -14.49 19.04
C ALA A 69 23.56 -15.87 19.44
N ASP A 70 22.35 -15.91 20.01
CA ASP A 70 21.61 -17.14 20.29
C ASP A 70 20.99 -17.73 19.01
N ALA A 71 21.25 -19.03 18.77
CA ALA A 71 20.71 -19.75 17.64
C ALA A 71 19.17 -19.87 17.67
N GLU A 72 18.58 -19.99 18.86
CA GLU A 72 17.14 -20.10 19.00
C GLU A 72 16.44 -18.81 18.58
N ASN A 73 16.98 -17.65 18.98
CA ASN A 73 16.46 -16.35 18.59
C ASN A 73 16.59 -16.11 17.08
N ARG A 74 17.69 -16.54 16.45
CA ARG A 74 17.83 -16.48 14.99
C ARG A 74 16.78 -17.33 14.28
N GLU A 75 16.56 -18.56 14.72
CA GLU A 75 15.55 -19.43 14.10
C GLU A 75 14.11 -18.96 14.38
N ARG A 76 13.85 -18.34 15.53
CA ARG A 76 12.56 -17.66 15.80
C ARG A 76 12.34 -16.51 14.83
N LEU A 77 13.30 -15.59 14.69
CA LEU A 77 13.19 -14.46 13.78
C LEU A 77 13.02 -14.92 12.31
N LYS A 78 13.79 -15.93 11.89
CA LYS A 78 13.67 -16.52 10.55
C LYS A 78 12.29 -17.09 10.27
N ARG A 79 11.69 -17.81 11.22
CA ARG A 79 10.31 -18.32 11.08
C ARG A 79 9.29 -17.20 10.94
N ILE A 80 9.47 -16.10 11.66
CA ILE A 80 8.61 -14.93 11.53
C ILE A 80 8.71 -14.33 10.13
N PHE A 81 9.93 -14.18 9.57
CA PHE A 81 10.10 -13.70 8.18
C PHE A 81 9.45 -14.61 7.15
N LEU A 82 9.60 -15.93 7.30
CA LEU A 82 8.98 -16.90 6.39
C LEU A 82 7.44 -16.84 6.45
N SER A 83 6.89 -16.67 7.65
CA SER A 83 5.44 -16.58 7.86
C SER A 83 4.87 -15.24 7.38
N ALA A 84 5.58 -14.13 7.60
CA ALA A 84 5.17 -12.81 7.11
C ALA A 84 5.10 -12.73 5.58
N ALA A 85 5.92 -13.53 4.91
CA ALA A 85 6.01 -13.51 3.46
C ALA A 85 5.15 -14.58 2.76
N SER A 86 4.49 -15.48 3.51
CA SER A 86 3.52 -16.38 2.91
C SER A 86 2.23 -15.61 2.62
N VAL A 87 1.97 -15.35 1.33
CA VAL A 87 0.63 -15.00 0.85
C VAL A 87 -0.20 -16.27 0.88
N ALA A 88 -1.00 -16.46 1.93
CA ALA A 88 -2.02 -17.50 1.95
C ALA A 88 -3.26 -16.97 1.22
N ASP A 89 -3.55 -17.58 0.07
CA ASP A 89 -4.80 -17.52 -0.69
C ASP A 89 -4.96 -18.96 -1.25
N PRO A 90 -5.20 -19.96 -0.38
CA PRO A 90 -5.22 -21.37 -0.73
C PRO A 90 -6.49 -21.78 -1.47
N ASP A 91 -7.58 -21.00 -1.39
CA ASP A 91 -8.76 -21.15 -2.23
C ASP A 91 -8.65 -20.38 -3.57
N ALA A 92 -7.59 -19.57 -3.73
CA ALA A 92 -7.18 -18.90 -4.96
C ALA A 92 -8.26 -17.95 -5.51
N ASP A 93 -9.02 -17.34 -4.61
CA ASP A 93 -10.16 -16.50 -4.95
C ASP A 93 -9.77 -15.03 -5.23
N GLN A 94 -8.48 -14.69 -5.03
CA GLN A 94 -7.88 -13.37 -5.21
C GLN A 94 -8.05 -12.42 -4.03
N LEU A 95 -8.62 -12.87 -2.91
CA LEU A 95 -8.54 -12.24 -1.60
C LEU A 95 -7.48 -12.96 -0.75
N PRO A 96 -6.62 -12.24 -0.02
CA PRO A 96 -5.77 -12.90 0.96
C PRO A 96 -6.58 -13.35 2.19
N ASP A 97 -6.43 -14.60 2.62
CA ASP A 97 -7.10 -15.17 3.81
C ASP A 97 -6.89 -14.31 5.05
N ASP A 98 -5.71 -13.70 5.20
CA ASP A 98 -5.41 -12.86 6.36
C ASP A 98 -6.27 -11.58 6.40
N TRP A 99 -6.71 -11.10 5.24
CA TRP A 99 -7.61 -9.98 5.10
C TRP A 99 -9.03 -10.43 5.34
N GLU A 100 -9.45 -11.55 4.75
CA GLU A 100 -10.76 -12.14 4.99
C GLU A 100 -10.98 -12.50 6.46
N GLN A 101 -10.02 -13.17 7.09
CA GLN A 101 -10.07 -13.55 8.49
C GLN A 101 -10.22 -12.32 9.40
N ARG A 102 -9.55 -11.21 9.06
CA ARG A 102 -9.59 -9.97 9.84
C ARG A 102 -10.90 -9.23 9.68
N PHE A 103 -11.33 -9.00 8.45
CA PHE A 103 -12.48 -8.14 8.18
C PHE A 103 -13.78 -8.94 8.19
N LEU A 104 -13.77 -10.15 7.66
CA LEU A 104 -14.98 -10.93 7.42
C LEU A 104 -15.17 -12.03 8.47
N GLY A 105 -14.09 -12.48 9.11
CA GLY A 105 -14.12 -13.44 10.23
C GLY A 105 -13.94 -14.90 9.81
N GLY A 106 -13.59 -15.14 8.54
CA GLY A 106 -13.27 -16.43 7.94
C GLY A 106 -12.93 -16.27 6.46
N ALA A 107 -12.27 -17.26 5.87
CA ALA A 107 -11.81 -17.28 4.46
C ALA A 107 -12.82 -18.01 3.57
N GLY A 108 -13.98 -17.42 3.38
CA GLY A 108 -15.03 -18.01 2.56
C GLY A 108 -16.00 -16.97 2.03
N ALA A 109 -15.61 -15.70 2.11
CA ALA A 109 -16.40 -14.60 1.63
C ALA A 109 -16.03 -14.36 0.18
N MET A 110 -17.02 -14.25 -0.69
CA MET A 110 -16.71 -14.15 -2.12
C MET A 110 -16.13 -12.76 -2.44
N PRO A 111 -15.19 -12.64 -3.39
CA PRO A 111 -14.62 -11.35 -3.81
C PRO A 111 -15.67 -10.37 -4.38
N SER A 112 -16.81 -10.90 -4.82
CA SER A 112 -17.96 -10.17 -5.37
C SER A 112 -19.02 -9.75 -4.34
N GLU A 113 -18.92 -10.21 -3.09
CA GLU A 113 -19.87 -9.82 -2.04
C GLU A 113 -19.65 -8.37 -1.60
N ASP A 114 -20.72 -7.76 -1.09
CA ASP A 114 -20.77 -6.40 -0.56
C ASP A 114 -21.52 -6.46 0.80
N PRO A 115 -20.81 -6.77 1.91
CA PRO A 115 -21.45 -7.05 3.19
C PRO A 115 -22.08 -5.84 3.87
N ASP A 116 -21.60 -4.63 3.59
CA ASP A 116 -22.12 -3.38 4.16
C ASP A 116 -23.03 -2.57 3.22
N ALA A 117 -23.23 -3.09 2.00
CA ALA A 117 -24.15 -2.60 0.98
C ALA A 117 -23.86 -1.17 0.50
N ASP A 118 -22.58 -0.82 0.40
CA ASP A 118 -22.13 0.50 -0.06
C ASP A 118 -21.82 0.56 -1.57
N GLY A 119 -21.90 -0.59 -2.25
CA GLY A 119 -21.65 -0.76 -3.68
C GLY A 119 -20.21 -1.15 -4.01
N ALA A 120 -19.32 -1.27 -3.04
CA ALA A 120 -17.97 -1.81 -3.19
C ALA A 120 -17.94 -3.29 -2.84
N SER A 121 -17.38 -4.12 -3.73
CA SER A 121 -17.21 -5.53 -3.42
C SER A 121 -16.00 -5.76 -2.51
N ASN A 122 -15.92 -6.91 -1.85
CA ASN A 122 -14.77 -7.32 -1.04
C ASN A 122 -13.43 -7.14 -1.78
N PHE A 123 -13.36 -7.47 -3.08
CA PHE A 123 -12.16 -7.23 -3.89
C PHE A 123 -11.83 -5.75 -4.07
N ALA A 124 -12.84 -4.89 -4.29
CA ALA A 124 -12.63 -3.44 -4.38
C ALA A 124 -12.15 -2.89 -3.03
N GLU A 125 -12.82 -3.28 -1.94
CA GLU A 125 -12.46 -2.92 -0.58
C GLU A 125 -11.01 -3.33 -0.26
N PHE A 126 -10.66 -4.57 -0.62
CA PHE A 126 -9.29 -5.06 -0.52
C PHE A 126 -8.30 -4.23 -1.34
N ALA A 127 -8.59 -3.93 -2.61
CA ALA A 127 -7.67 -3.23 -3.50
C ALA A 127 -7.42 -1.78 -3.05
N PHE A 128 -8.46 -1.07 -2.64
CA PHE A 128 -8.38 0.34 -2.28
C PHE A 128 -8.14 0.56 -0.77
N GLY A 129 -8.20 -0.51 0.04
CA GLY A 129 -7.87 -0.50 1.47
C GLY A 129 -8.94 0.17 2.33
N THR A 130 -10.20 -0.03 1.96
CA THR A 130 -11.41 0.31 2.71
C THR A 130 -11.86 -0.90 3.57
N ASP A 131 -12.90 -0.74 4.37
CA ASP A 131 -13.41 -1.75 5.32
C ASP A 131 -14.77 -2.30 4.84
N PRO A 132 -14.87 -3.59 4.48
CA PRO A 132 -16.06 -4.21 3.88
C PRO A 132 -17.23 -4.40 4.87
N LYS A 133 -17.07 -3.99 6.14
CA LYS A 133 -18.13 -3.99 7.15
C LYS A 133 -18.53 -2.57 7.57
N ASN A 134 -18.02 -1.56 6.89
CA ASN A 134 -18.27 -0.16 7.22
C ASN A 134 -18.44 0.67 5.94
N SER A 135 -19.71 0.91 5.58
CA SER A 135 -20.12 1.70 4.41
C SER A 135 -19.69 3.17 4.40
N ARG A 136 -18.98 3.61 5.45
CA ARG A 136 -18.41 4.96 5.57
C ARG A 136 -16.88 4.95 5.57
N SER A 137 -16.24 3.80 5.36
CA SER A 137 -14.79 3.62 5.49
C SER A 137 -13.99 4.43 4.45
N GLY A 138 -14.63 4.89 3.38
CA GLY A 138 -14.16 6.02 2.59
C GLY A 138 -14.60 5.96 1.13
N SER A 139 -14.30 7.04 0.39
CA SER A 139 -14.41 7.02 -1.08
C SER A 139 -13.17 6.33 -1.65
N LEU A 140 -13.37 5.25 -2.41
CA LEU A 140 -12.30 4.50 -3.09
C LEU A 140 -11.37 5.42 -3.89
N VAL A 141 -11.95 6.51 -4.41
CA VAL A 141 -11.28 7.46 -5.31
C VAL A 141 -11.74 8.89 -5.03
N ARG A 142 -10.86 9.88 -5.20
CA ARG A 142 -11.14 11.32 -5.13
C ARG A 142 -10.72 12.01 -6.42
N THR A 143 -11.55 12.92 -6.92
CA THR A 143 -11.26 13.71 -8.14
C THR A 143 -11.02 15.18 -7.79
N THR A 144 -10.18 15.84 -8.58
CA THR A 144 -9.94 17.28 -8.50
C THR A 144 -9.85 17.87 -9.91
N LEU A 145 -10.46 19.03 -10.10
CA LEU A 145 -10.28 19.85 -11.30
C LEU A 145 -9.27 20.96 -11.01
N SER A 146 -8.37 21.20 -11.95
CA SER A 146 -7.41 22.31 -11.88
C SER A 146 -7.40 23.09 -13.18
N SER A 147 -7.34 24.42 -13.10
CA SER A 147 -7.25 25.28 -14.28
C SER A 147 -5.84 25.83 -14.46
N SER A 148 -5.30 25.73 -15.69
CA SER A 148 -4.00 26.29 -16.07
C SER A 148 -4.09 26.83 -17.49
N ALA A 149 -3.61 28.06 -17.71
CA ALA A 149 -3.65 28.75 -19.01
C ALA A 149 -5.03 28.72 -19.70
N GLY A 150 -6.12 28.85 -18.93
CA GLY A 150 -7.50 28.83 -19.44
C GLY A 150 -8.03 27.43 -19.79
N GLN A 151 -7.25 26.38 -19.56
CA GLN A 151 -7.65 24.99 -19.77
C GLN A 151 -7.92 24.28 -18.44
N THR A 152 -8.87 23.34 -18.43
CA THR A 152 -9.20 22.56 -17.23
C THR A 152 -8.68 21.14 -17.37
N PHE A 153 -8.02 20.65 -16.31
CA PHE A 153 -7.46 19.29 -16.22
C PHE A 153 -8.12 18.53 -15.07
N LEU A 154 -8.35 17.24 -15.29
CA LEU A 154 -8.90 16.33 -14.30
C LEU A 154 -7.77 15.48 -13.70
N SER A 155 -7.73 15.42 -12.37
CA SER A 155 -6.85 14.51 -11.63
C SER A 155 -7.66 13.62 -10.69
N LEU A 156 -7.08 12.47 -10.41
CA LEU A 156 -7.65 11.35 -9.68
C LEU A 156 -6.64 10.91 -8.62
N THR A 157 -7.05 10.88 -7.36
CA THR A 157 -6.24 10.39 -6.24
C THR A 157 -6.96 9.23 -5.57
N PHE A 158 -6.26 8.12 -5.39
CA PHE A 158 -6.83 6.93 -4.75
C PHE A 158 -5.79 6.22 -3.89
N ARG A 159 -6.27 5.50 -2.89
CA ARG A 159 -5.46 4.56 -2.11
C ARG A 159 -5.31 3.27 -2.90
N ARG A 160 -4.16 2.61 -2.76
CA ARG A 160 -3.87 1.32 -3.38
C ARG A 160 -3.02 0.48 -2.44
N ARG A 161 -3.09 -0.85 -2.54
CA ARG A 161 -2.14 -1.72 -1.84
C ARG A 161 -0.70 -1.34 -2.17
N ALA A 162 0.09 -1.09 -1.12
CA ALA A 162 1.52 -0.86 -1.25
C ALA A 162 2.18 -2.23 -1.45
N GLY A 163 2.49 -2.60 -2.69
CA GLY A 163 3.06 -3.91 -2.99
C GLY A 163 2.89 -4.32 -4.46
N SER A 164 3.17 -5.58 -4.76
CA SER A 164 3.20 -6.12 -6.13
C SER A 164 2.05 -7.06 -6.46
N ILE A 165 1.10 -7.31 -5.54
CA ILE A 165 0.04 -8.30 -5.75
C ILE A 165 -1.06 -7.81 -6.71
N LEU A 166 -1.23 -6.50 -6.85
CA LEU A 166 -2.24 -5.87 -7.70
C LEU A 166 -1.57 -4.85 -8.64
N ASP A 167 -1.97 -4.87 -9.91
CA ASP A 167 -1.72 -3.78 -10.85
C ASP A 167 -2.95 -2.86 -10.90
N TYR A 168 -2.70 -1.56 -10.96
CA TYR A 168 -3.74 -0.53 -11.02
C TYR A 168 -3.66 0.18 -12.36
N ILE A 169 -4.72 0.02 -13.15
CA ILE A 169 -4.82 0.55 -14.50
C ILE A 169 -5.84 1.69 -14.47
N VAL A 170 -5.40 2.90 -14.78
CA VAL A 170 -6.30 4.04 -14.93
C VAL A 170 -6.79 4.08 -16.36
N GLU A 171 -8.11 4.05 -16.53
CA GLU A 171 -8.76 4.02 -17.84
C GLU A 171 -9.63 5.25 -18.02
N THR A 172 -9.68 5.74 -19.25
CA THR A 172 -10.52 6.87 -19.66
C THR A 172 -11.54 6.41 -20.70
N SER A 173 -12.71 7.03 -20.68
CA SER A 173 -13.77 6.77 -21.66
C SER A 173 -14.51 8.07 -22.01
N PRO A 174 -14.87 8.28 -23.29
CA PRO A 174 -15.73 9.40 -23.68
C PRO A 174 -17.23 9.10 -23.47
N ASP A 175 -17.63 7.84 -23.34
CA ASP A 175 -19.02 7.38 -23.51
C ASP A 175 -19.50 6.33 -22.48
N LEU A 176 -18.65 5.94 -21.51
CA LEU A 176 -18.85 4.85 -20.54
C LEU A 176 -18.85 3.43 -21.14
N GLU A 177 -18.77 3.28 -22.46
CA GLU A 177 -18.79 2.00 -23.16
C GLU A 177 -17.38 1.59 -23.58
N HIS A 178 -16.64 2.51 -24.21
CA HIS A 178 -15.30 2.29 -24.72
C HIS A 178 -14.26 2.84 -23.74
N TRP A 179 -13.49 1.93 -23.12
CA TRP A 179 -12.48 2.26 -22.13
C TRP A 179 -11.07 2.06 -22.70
N THR A 180 -10.19 3.03 -22.47
CA THR A 180 -8.79 2.98 -22.92
C THR A 180 -7.82 3.18 -21.77
N ALA A 181 -6.79 2.33 -21.72
CA ALA A 181 -5.63 2.48 -20.85
C ALA A 181 -4.46 3.01 -21.69
N SER A 182 -4.18 4.31 -21.62
CA SER A 182 -3.12 4.93 -22.42
C SER A 182 -2.30 5.89 -21.59
N THR A 183 -0.98 5.69 -21.58
CA THR A 183 -0.01 6.60 -20.95
C THR A 183 0.11 7.93 -21.67
N ALA A 184 -0.34 8.01 -22.93
CA ALA A 184 -0.46 9.29 -23.65
C ALA A 184 -1.64 10.14 -23.14
N GLU A 185 -2.63 9.50 -22.52
CA GLU A 185 -3.85 10.16 -22.04
C GLU A 185 -3.84 10.38 -20.53
N VAL A 186 -3.23 9.46 -19.77
CA VAL A 186 -3.14 9.53 -18.31
C VAL A 186 -1.69 9.39 -17.86
N ALA A 187 -1.25 10.30 -17.00
CA ALA A 187 0.09 10.28 -16.42
C ALA A 187 0.04 10.35 -14.89
N VAL A 188 1.05 9.75 -14.24
CA VAL A 188 1.27 9.92 -12.79
C VAL A 188 1.65 11.37 -12.51
N LYS A 189 0.88 12.05 -11.66
CA LYS A 189 1.14 13.43 -11.20
C LYS A 189 1.82 13.46 -9.83
N LYS A 190 1.52 12.49 -8.97
CA LYS A 190 2.23 12.25 -7.70
C LYS A 190 2.56 10.78 -7.60
N GLN A 191 3.84 10.48 -7.38
CA GLN A 191 4.30 9.10 -7.18
C GLN A 191 3.63 8.49 -5.94
N PRO A 192 3.50 7.15 -5.88
CA PRO A 192 2.94 6.47 -4.72
C PRO A 192 3.67 6.86 -3.45
N ARG A 193 2.92 7.33 -2.45
CA ARG A 193 3.40 7.67 -1.12
C ARG A 193 2.78 6.71 -0.10
N ASN A 194 3.61 5.97 0.61
CA ASN A 194 3.14 5.13 1.72
C ASN A 194 2.49 5.99 2.80
N LEU A 195 1.35 5.52 3.32
CA LEU A 195 0.58 6.29 4.31
C LEU A 195 1.00 5.97 5.76
N TYR A 196 1.66 4.84 5.98
CA TYR A 196 2.12 4.38 7.29
C TYR A 196 1.01 4.32 8.36
N ASP A 197 -0.25 4.20 7.94
CA ASP A 197 -1.44 4.15 8.81
C ASP A 197 -1.83 2.71 9.21
N GLY A 198 -0.92 1.76 9.01
CA GLY A 198 -1.12 0.34 9.33
C GLY A 198 -2.04 -0.41 8.36
N THR A 199 -2.58 0.25 7.33
CA THR A 199 -3.46 -0.40 6.33
C THR A 199 -2.67 -1.15 5.25
N GLY A 200 -1.35 -0.92 5.14
CA GLY A 200 -0.56 -1.49 4.05
C GLY A 200 -0.85 -0.83 2.70
N THR A 201 -1.32 0.42 2.70
CA THR A 201 -1.65 1.16 1.49
C THR A 201 -0.70 2.32 1.21
N SER A 202 -0.68 2.71 -0.06
CA SER A 202 -0.05 3.92 -0.57
C SER A 202 -1.10 4.77 -1.28
N GLU A 203 -0.86 6.07 -1.35
CA GLU A 203 -1.69 7.02 -2.08
C GLU A 203 -0.97 7.47 -3.35
N VAL A 204 -1.68 7.51 -4.47
CA VAL A 204 -1.13 7.92 -5.77
C VAL A 204 -2.09 8.89 -6.46
N THR A 205 -1.54 9.83 -7.22
CA THR A 205 -2.35 10.75 -8.05
C THR A 205 -2.01 10.56 -9.52
N TYR A 206 -3.03 10.27 -10.31
CA TYR A 206 -2.99 10.30 -11.78
C TYR A 206 -3.72 11.55 -12.28
N GLY A 207 -3.37 12.03 -13.46
CA GLY A 207 -4.07 13.12 -14.10
C GLY A 207 -4.09 12.97 -15.60
N LEU A 208 -5.16 13.46 -16.21
CA LEU A 208 -5.27 13.50 -17.66
C LEU A 208 -4.21 14.45 -18.21
N VAL A 209 -3.52 14.00 -19.26
CA VAL A 209 -2.47 14.76 -19.93
C VAL A 209 -3.09 15.89 -20.73
N ASN A 210 -4.22 15.60 -21.39
CA ASN A 210 -4.96 16.54 -22.21
C ASN A 210 -6.09 17.22 -21.41
N PRO A 211 -6.42 18.48 -21.73
CA PRO A 211 -7.48 19.20 -21.03
C PRO A 211 -8.86 18.61 -21.32
N VAL A 212 -9.74 18.64 -20.32
CA VAL A 212 -11.14 18.23 -20.44
C VAL A 212 -12.06 19.38 -20.82
N SER A 213 -11.56 20.62 -20.87
CA SER A 213 -12.36 21.83 -21.15
C SER A 213 -13.01 21.86 -22.54
N GLN A 214 -12.50 21.07 -23.50
CA GLN A 214 -13.05 20.96 -24.86
C GLN A 214 -13.85 19.67 -25.08
N ARG A 215 -13.98 18.84 -24.04
CA ARG A 215 -14.67 17.55 -24.13
C ARG A 215 -16.12 17.73 -23.68
N GLN A 216 -17.05 17.15 -24.43
CA GLN A 216 -18.45 17.13 -24.02
C GLN A 216 -18.59 16.30 -22.73
N HIS A 217 -18.03 15.09 -22.73
CA HIS A 217 -17.96 14.21 -21.56
C HIS A 217 -16.58 13.57 -21.46
N GLN A 218 -16.16 13.27 -20.24
CA GLN A 218 -14.96 12.48 -19.96
C GLN A 218 -15.14 11.69 -18.67
N PHE A 219 -15.01 10.38 -18.76
CA PHE A 219 -15.09 9.46 -17.65
C PHE A 219 -13.71 8.87 -17.34
N VAL A 220 -13.48 8.57 -16.07
CA VAL A 220 -12.23 7.97 -15.59
C VAL A 220 -12.60 6.89 -14.59
N ARG A 221 -11.92 5.75 -14.66
CA ARG A 221 -12.01 4.70 -13.63
C ARG A 221 -10.63 4.14 -13.32
N VAL A 222 -10.52 3.50 -12.17
CA VAL A 222 -9.35 2.69 -11.81
C VAL A 222 -9.79 1.25 -11.80
N ARG A 223 -9.05 0.40 -12.49
CA ARG A 223 -9.24 -1.04 -12.48
C ARG A 223 -8.05 -1.68 -11.77
N ALA A 224 -8.30 -2.28 -10.62
CA ALA A 224 -7.34 -3.15 -9.96
C ALA A 224 -7.44 -4.55 -10.58
N VAL A 225 -6.29 -5.17 -10.86
CA VAL A 225 -6.22 -6.56 -11.33
C VAL A 225 -5.12 -7.31 -10.59
N PRO A 226 -5.29 -8.61 -10.30
CA PRO A 226 -4.20 -9.45 -9.81
C PRO A 226 -3.01 -9.38 -10.75
N ARG A 227 -1.82 -9.12 -10.20
CA ARG A 227 -0.58 -9.23 -10.96
C ARG A 227 -0.32 -10.70 -11.25
N LYS A 228 -0.18 -11.07 -12.52
CA LYS A 228 0.26 -12.42 -12.90
C LYS A 228 1.67 -12.65 -12.33
N ARG A 229 1.84 -13.70 -11.52
CA ARG A 229 3.18 -14.15 -11.12
C ARG A 229 3.94 -14.56 -12.38
N PRO A 230 5.20 -14.11 -12.57
CA PRO A 230 6.04 -14.57 -13.67
C PRO A 230 6.33 -16.07 -13.57
#